data_AF-A0A2N8PUE1-F1
#
_entry.id   AF-A0A2N8PUE1-F1
#
_cell.length_a   1.000
_cell.length_b   1.000
_cell.length_c   1.000
_cell.angle_alpha   90.00
_cell.angle_beta   90.00
_cell.angle_gamma   90.00
#
_symmetry.space_group_name_H-M   'P 1'
#
loop_
_entity.id
_entity.type
_entity.pdbx_description
1 polymer ?
#
loop_
_entity_poly.entity_id
_entity_poly.type
_entity_poly.pdbx_seq_one_letter_code
_entity_poly.pdbx_strand_id
1 'polypeptide(L)'
;MAINMETAINNMYALKNRGITYSMTGARTGADGTGDCSGTVYDSLRKAGASDAGWVLNTDSLHNWLVQNTFECIATNKEWTAKRGDVVIFGPKGASGGSAGHVVIFISNTQVIHCTYKSASANGIYVDNEAAGCPYSMGWYVYRLKGSSSGSETPNTKKRGDIMLLFKENGKVYFLVGNQYTYVKNPTELSAIKTMMKQAGYDTHEHTNTTQVAYIKRLATEK
;
A
#
# COMPACT_ATOMS: atom_id res chain seq x y z
N MET A 1 -20.31 3.05 -7.51
CA MET A 1 -19.33 3.72 -6.62
C MET A 1 -17.95 3.49 -7.19
N ALA A 2 -17.04 4.46 -7.07
CA ALA A 2 -15.65 4.27 -7.50
C ALA A 2 -14.89 3.44 -6.45
N ILE A 3 -14.02 2.53 -6.90
CA ILE A 3 -13.22 1.68 -6.02
C ILE A 3 -12.11 2.50 -5.38
N ASN A 4 -11.92 2.40 -4.06
CA ASN A 4 -10.82 3.05 -3.33
C ASN A 4 -9.76 2.03 -2.89
N MET A 5 -8.60 2.03 -3.56
CA MET A 5 -7.52 1.09 -3.25
C MET A 5 -6.93 1.25 -1.84
N GLU A 6 -6.98 2.44 -1.24
CA GLU A 6 -6.54 2.60 0.15
C GLU A 6 -7.47 1.87 1.12
N THR A 7 -8.78 1.87 0.86
CA THR A 7 -9.73 1.08 1.65
C THR A 7 -9.42 -0.42 1.55
N ALA A 8 -9.09 -0.92 0.35
CA ALA A 8 -8.72 -2.32 0.16
C ALA A 8 -7.43 -2.66 0.92
N ILE A 9 -6.39 -1.84 0.77
CA ILE A 9 -5.10 -2.07 1.44
C ILE A 9 -5.25 -1.98 2.97
N ASN A 10 -6.01 -1.01 3.48
CA ASN A 10 -6.30 -0.88 4.91
C ASN A 10 -7.05 -2.09 5.46
N ASN A 11 -7.97 -2.69 4.68
CA ASN A 11 -8.62 -3.94 5.08
C ASN A 11 -7.61 -5.09 5.16
N MET A 12 -6.68 -5.21 4.20
CA MET A 12 -5.62 -6.22 4.29
C MET A 12 -4.76 -6.06 5.56
N TYR A 13 -4.40 -4.83 5.93
CA TYR A 13 -3.73 -4.56 7.21
C TYR A 13 -4.60 -4.89 8.43
N ALA A 14 -5.90 -4.62 8.37
CA ALA A 14 -6.82 -5.00 9.45
C ALA A 14 -6.90 -6.53 9.63
N LEU A 15 -6.97 -7.29 8.53
CA LEU A 15 -6.91 -8.75 8.54
C LEU A 15 -5.58 -9.25 9.10
N LYS A 16 -4.47 -8.60 8.73
CA LYS A 16 -3.14 -8.87 9.31
C LYS A 16 -3.12 -8.68 10.83
N ASN A 17 -3.63 -7.55 11.31
CA ASN A 17 -3.63 -7.20 12.74
C ASN A 17 -4.54 -8.11 13.56
N ARG A 18 -5.59 -8.66 12.94
CA ARG A 18 -6.44 -9.69 13.54
C ARG A 18 -5.76 -11.06 13.64
N GLY A 19 -4.64 -11.28 12.96
CA GLY A 19 -3.91 -12.54 13.00
C GLY A 19 -4.66 -13.70 12.33
N ILE A 20 -5.40 -13.44 11.24
CA ILE A 20 -6.07 -14.50 10.50
C ILE A 20 -5.06 -15.51 9.93
N THR A 21 -5.47 -16.77 9.80
CA THR A 21 -4.63 -17.84 9.25
C THR A 21 -5.04 -18.19 7.82
N TYR A 22 -4.12 -18.74 7.04
CA TYR A 22 -4.41 -19.22 5.69
C TYR A 22 -5.30 -20.46 5.73
N SER A 23 -6.39 -20.46 4.97
CA SER A 23 -7.23 -21.62 4.67
C SER A 23 -8.01 -21.39 3.37
N MET A 24 -8.05 -22.43 2.52
CA MET A 24 -8.86 -22.46 1.30
C MET A 24 -10.26 -23.05 1.51
N THR A 25 -10.54 -23.63 2.68
CA THR A 25 -11.80 -24.34 2.96
C THR A 25 -12.68 -23.64 3.99
N GLY A 26 -12.15 -22.66 4.72
CA GLY A 26 -12.92 -21.81 5.63
C GLY A 26 -13.66 -20.69 4.90
N ALA A 27 -13.89 -19.56 5.56
CA ALA A 27 -14.58 -18.42 4.95
C ALA A 27 -13.79 -17.77 3.80
N ARG A 28 -12.45 -17.96 3.76
CA ARG A 28 -11.51 -17.40 2.75
C ARG A 28 -11.39 -15.86 2.73
N THR A 29 -12.33 -15.15 3.34
CA THR A 29 -12.42 -13.68 3.42
C THR A 29 -11.85 -13.09 4.71
N GLY A 30 -11.47 -13.93 5.69
CA GLY A 30 -11.12 -13.51 7.03
C GLY A 30 -12.31 -13.36 7.99
N ALA A 31 -13.53 -13.71 7.57
CA ALA A 31 -14.73 -13.58 8.40
C ALA A 31 -14.73 -14.53 9.62
N ASP A 32 -14.30 -15.77 9.44
CA ASP A 32 -14.18 -16.80 10.48
C ASP A 32 -12.78 -16.91 11.10
N GLY A 33 -11.92 -15.91 10.85
CA GLY A 33 -10.51 -15.95 11.23
C GLY A 33 -9.61 -16.67 10.23
N THR A 34 -10.15 -17.14 9.09
CA THR A 34 -9.37 -17.77 8.03
C THR A 34 -9.52 -17.06 6.68
N GLY A 35 -8.45 -17.07 5.88
CA GLY A 35 -8.42 -16.41 4.58
C GLY A 35 -7.53 -17.12 3.56
N ASP A 36 -7.69 -16.85 2.27
CA ASP A 36 -6.68 -17.21 1.27
C ASP A 36 -6.33 -16.02 0.37
N CYS A 37 -5.37 -16.20 -0.55
CA CYS A 37 -4.85 -15.11 -1.35
C CYS A 37 -5.94 -14.39 -2.17
N SER A 38 -6.79 -15.14 -2.87
CA SER A 38 -7.84 -14.57 -3.71
C SER A 38 -9.06 -14.10 -2.91
N GLY A 39 -9.46 -14.82 -1.86
CA GLY A 39 -10.60 -14.49 -1.02
C GLY A 39 -10.38 -13.24 -0.16
N THR A 40 -9.17 -13.04 0.37
CA THR A 40 -8.83 -11.83 1.15
C THR A 40 -8.71 -10.59 0.26
N VAL A 41 -8.20 -10.74 -0.97
CA VAL A 41 -8.18 -9.67 -1.98
C VAL A 41 -9.60 -9.34 -2.45
N TYR A 42 -10.44 -10.36 -2.68
CA TYR A 42 -11.86 -10.18 -3.00
C TYR A 42 -12.60 -9.38 -1.90
N ASP A 43 -12.52 -9.82 -0.64
CA ASP A 43 -13.13 -9.11 0.51
C ASP A 43 -12.67 -7.65 0.59
N SER A 44 -11.37 -7.43 0.44
CA SER A 44 -10.76 -6.09 0.50
C SER A 44 -11.27 -5.19 -0.62
N LEU A 45 -11.36 -5.69 -1.85
CA LEU A 45 -11.87 -4.93 -2.98
C LEU A 45 -13.39 -4.70 -2.88
N ARG A 46 -14.16 -5.66 -2.34
CA ARG A 46 -15.59 -5.48 -2.05
C ARG A 46 -15.83 -4.35 -1.06
N LYS A 47 -15.07 -4.32 0.04
CA LYS A 47 -15.10 -3.23 1.03
C LYS A 47 -14.64 -1.89 0.46
N ALA A 48 -13.80 -1.92 -0.57
CA ALA A 48 -13.39 -0.73 -1.32
C ALA A 48 -14.40 -0.25 -2.35
N GLY A 49 -15.54 -0.94 -2.54
CA GLY A 49 -16.62 -0.53 -3.44
C GLY A 49 -16.70 -1.30 -4.76
N ALA A 50 -15.92 -2.38 -4.93
CA ALA A 50 -16.06 -3.29 -6.08
C ALA A 50 -17.41 -4.01 -6.05
N SER A 51 -17.92 -4.46 -7.20
CA SER A 51 -19.21 -5.16 -7.34
C SER A 51 -19.24 -6.51 -6.62
N ASP A 52 -20.42 -6.96 -6.20
CA ASP A 52 -20.58 -8.31 -5.67
C ASP A 52 -20.47 -9.34 -6.80
N ALA A 53 -19.62 -10.34 -6.63
CA ALA A 53 -19.58 -11.49 -7.53
C ALA A 53 -20.66 -12.52 -7.22
N GLY A 54 -21.26 -12.49 -6.01
CA GLY A 54 -22.23 -13.47 -5.54
C GLY A 54 -21.60 -14.70 -4.84
N TRP A 55 -20.28 -14.89 -4.96
CA TRP A 55 -19.50 -15.90 -4.23
C TRP A 55 -18.07 -15.41 -4.00
N VAL A 56 -17.31 -16.11 -3.15
CA VAL A 56 -15.90 -15.80 -2.91
C VAL A 56 -15.05 -16.29 -4.09
N LEU A 57 -14.49 -15.35 -4.83
CA LEU A 57 -13.70 -15.64 -6.03
C LEU A 57 -12.45 -16.47 -5.70
N ASN A 58 -12.03 -17.26 -6.67
CA ASN A 58 -10.73 -17.93 -6.71
C ASN A 58 -9.80 -17.21 -7.70
N THR A 59 -8.56 -17.67 -7.82
CA THR A 59 -7.56 -17.03 -8.69
C THR A 59 -7.99 -16.93 -10.15
N ASP A 60 -8.59 -17.97 -10.73
CA ASP A 60 -9.04 -17.97 -12.13
C ASP A 60 -10.19 -16.99 -12.39
N SER A 61 -11.18 -16.97 -11.49
CA SER A 61 -12.37 -16.12 -11.62
C SER A 61 -12.09 -14.64 -11.33
N LEU A 62 -11.03 -14.33 -10.57
CA LEU A 62 -10.64 -12.97 -10.22
C LEU A 62 -10.25 -12.13 -11.45
N HIS A 63 -9.63 -12.73 -12.46
CA HIS A 63 -9.21 -12.02 -13.68
C HIS A 63 -10.36 -11.27 -14.36
N ASN A 64 -11.47 -11.97 -14.62
CA ASN A 64 -12.60 -11.38 -15.35
C ASN A 64 -13.36 -10.38 -14.45
N TRP A 65 -13.48 -10.68 -13.16
CA TRP A 65 -14.14 -9.79 -12.20
C TRP A 65 -13.39 -8.47 -12.00
N LEU A 66 -12.05 -8.49 -11.98
CA LEU A 66 -11.24 -7.26 -11.95
C LEU A 66 -11.55 -6.35 -13.15
N VAL A 67 -11.63 -6.94 -14.35
CA VAL A 67 -11.97 -6.19 -15.58
C VAL A 67 -13.38 -5.60 -15.52
N GLN A 68 -14.36 -6.36 -15.02
CA GLN A 68 -15.73 -5.86 -14.78
C GLN A 68 -15.76 -4.71 -13.76
N ASN A 69 -14.79 -4.69 -12.84
CA ASN A 69 -14.58 -3.65 -11.85
C ASN A 69 -13.62 -2.55 -12.33
N THR A 70 -13.53 -2.35 -13.64
CA THR A 70 -12.75 -1.28 -14.29
C THR A 70 -11.24 -1.37 -14.09
N PHE A 71 -10.69 -2.51 -13.67
CA PHE A 71 -9.25 -2.74 -13.76
C PHE A 71 -8.83 -3.04 -15.20
N GLU A 72 -7.64 -2.58 -15.56
CA GLU A 72 -6.98 -2.89 -16.82
C GLU A 72 -5.82 -3.83 -16.59
N CYS A 73 -5.69 -4.85 -17.44
CA CYS A 73 -4.49 -5.67 -17.48
C CYS A 73 -3.39 -4.89 -18.21
N ILE A 74 -2.45 -4.31 -17.46
CA ILE A 74 -1.40 -3.45 -18.00
C ILE A 74 -0.14 -4.24 -18.40
N ALA A 75 0.04 -5.42 -17.79
CA ALA A 75 1.16 -6.30 -18.07
C ALA A 75 0.80 -7.78 -17.94
N THR A 76 1.42 -8.59 -18.79
CA THR A 76 1.35 -10.05 -18.77
C THR A 76 2.75 -10.57 -19.09
N ASN A 77 3.37 -11.29 -18.16
CA ASN A 77 4.73 -11.84 -18.30
C ASN A 77 5.77 -10.83 -18.83
N LYS A 78 5.61 -9.56 -18.47
CA LYS A 78 6.50 -8.46 -18.86
C LYS A 78 6.71 -7.53 -17.69
N GLU A 79 7.85 -6.84 -17.70
CA GLU A 79 8.17 -5.82 -16.71
C GLU A 79 7.11 -4.71 -16.69
N TRP A 80 6.91 -4.12 -15.51
CA TRP A 80 6.09 -2.95 -15.33
C TRP A 80 6.62 -2.11 -14.17
N THR A 81 6.32 -0.81 -14.19
CA THR A 81 6.54 0.03 -13.02
C THR A 81 5.41 -0.21 -12.03
N ALA A 82 5.71 -0.98 -10.98
CA ALA A 82 4.79 -1.27 -9.89
C ALA A 82 4.32 0.01 -9.20
N LYS A 83 3.01 0.07 -8.95
CA LYS A 83 2.37 1.14 -8.19
C LYS A 83 1.55 0.54 -7.05
N ARG A 84 1.44 1.33 -5.98
CA ARG A 84 0.50 1.05 -4.92
C ARG A 84 -0.91 0.88 -5.50
N GLY A 85 -1.56 -0.23 -5.13
CA GLY A 85 -2.87 -0.62 -5.63
C GLY A 85 -2.85 -1.52 -6.87
N ASP A 86 -1.69 -1.86 -7.43
CA ASP A 86 -1.64 -2.91 -8.46
C ASP A 86 -2.03 -4.26 -7.83
N VAL A 87 -2.98 -4.94 -8.45
CA VAL A 87 -3.35 -6.31 -8.10
C VAL A 87 -2.65 -7.24 -9.07
N VAL A 88 -1.83 -8.16 -8.58
CA VAL A 88 -1.09 -9.10 -9.43
C VAL A 88 -1.57 -10.51 -9.16
N ILE A 89 -1.90 -11.21 -10.24
CA ILE A 89 -2.31 -12.61 -10.23
C ILE A 89 -1.20 -13.43 -10.87
N PHE A 90 -0.73 -14.45 -10.15
CA PHE A 90 0.28 -15.42 -10.58
C PHE A 90 -0.36 -16.77 -10.93
N GLY A 91 0.21 -17.45 -11.92
CA GLY A 91 -0.26 -18.73 -12.42
C GLY A 91 -0.99 -18.65 -13.77
N PRO A 92 -1.15 -19.78 -14.47
CA PRO A 92 -1.77 -19.80 -15.79
C PRO A 92 -3.27 -19.51 -15.70
N LYS A 93 -3.73 -18.48 -16.43
CA LYS A 93 -5.13 -18.07 -16.47
C LYS A 93 -6.01 -19.23 -16.96
N GLY A 94 -6.99 -19.64 -16.13
CA GLY A 94 -7.94 -20.69 -16.48
C GLY A 94 -7.43 -22.12 -16.31
N ALA A 95 -6.20 -22.28 -15.81
CA ALA A 95 -5.60 -23.58 -15.51
C ALA A 95 -5.03 -23.66 -14.09
N SER A 96 -5.28 -22.66 -13.23
CA SER A 96 -4.83 -22.71 -11.83
C SER A 96 -5.69 -23.62 -10.96
N GLY A 97 -6.89 -24.01 -11.42
CA GLY A 97 -7.82 -24.85 -10.65
C GLY A 97 -8.27 -24.17 -9.35
N GLY A 98 -8.08 -22.86 -9.23
CA GLY A 98 -8.31 -22.07 -8.03
C GLY A 98 -7.27 -22.17 -6.91
N SER A 99 -6.35 -23.14 -6.95
CA SER A 99 -5.35 -23.40 -5.88
C SER A 99 -3.89 -23.29 -6.32
N ALA A 100 -3.60 -23.43 -7.62
CA ALA A 100 -2.25 -23.37 -8.18
C ALA A 100 -1.84 -21.96 -8.62
N GLY A 101 -2.46 -20.93 -8.07
CA GLY A 101 -2.17 -19.53 -8.38
C GLY A 101 -2.07 -18.69 -7.12
N HIS A 102 -1.50 -17.49 -7.25
CA HIS A 102 -1.30 -16.59 -6.12
C HIS A 102 -1.78 -15.19 -6.44
N VAL A 103 -2.26 -14.46 -5.44
CA VAL A 103 -2.77 -13.09 -5.62
C VAL A 103 -2.16 -12.19 -4.58
N VAL A 104 -1.67 -11.03 -5.02
CA VAL A 104 -1.08 -10.01 -4.16
C VAL A 104 -1.60 -8.62 -4.52
N ILE A 105 -1.54 -7.69 -3.56
CA ILE A 105 -1.70 -6.26 -3.81
C ILE A 105 -0.36 -5.59 -3.56
N PHE A 106 0.16 -4.85 -4.53
CA PHE A 106 1.34 -4.00 -4.35
C PHE A 106 0.96 -2.81 -3.47
N ILE A 107 1.75 -2.57 -2.43
CA ILE A 107 1.57 -1.44 -1.50
C ILE A 107 2.63 -0.35 -1.71
N SER A 108 3.68 -0.66 -2.48
CA SER A 108 4.70 0.25 -3.01
C SER A 108 5.26 -0.33 -4.31
N ASN A 109 6.37 0.22 -4.82
CA ASN A 109 7.09 -0.36 -5.95
C ASN A 109 7.83 -1.67 -5.63
N THR A 110 8.01 -2.00 -4.35
CA THR A 110 8.88 -3.10 -3.88
C THR A 110 8.24 -3.97 -2.81
N GLN A 111 7.05 -3.60 -2.33
CA GLN A 111 6.36 -4.33 -1.27
C GLN A 111 4.96 -4.73 -1.70
N VAL A 112 4.58 -5.93 -1.26
CA VAL A 112 3.26 -6.51 -1.48
C VAL A 112 2.61 -6.90 -0.16
N ILE A 113 1.28 -6.87 -0.12
CA ILE A 113 0.48 -7.43 0.96
C ILE A 113 -0.38 -8.57 0.41
N HIS A 114 -0.39 -9.70 1.10
CA HIS A 114 -1.09 -10.91 0.64
C HIS A 114 -1.34 -11.90 1.77
N CYS A 115 -2.35 -12.77 1.58
CA CYS A 115 -2.56 -13.94 2.42
C CYS A 115 -1.76 -15.12 1.87
N THR A 116 -0.96 -15.77 2.70
CA THR A 116 -0.15 -16.92 2.29
C THR A 116 0.13 -17.84 3.46
N TYR A 117 0.32 -19.12 3.14
CA TYR A 117 0.93 -20.10 4.02
C TYR A 117 2.43 -20.20 3.68
N LYS A 118 3.31 -19.82 4.60
CA LYS A 118 4.77 -20.00 4.44
C LYS A 118 5.26 -21.18 5.29
N SER A 119 4.75 -21.28 6.52
CA SER A 119 5.02 -22.37 7.46
C SER A 119 3.97 -22.38 8.57
N ALA A 120 4.00 -23.37 9.47
CA ALA A 120 3.13 -23.40 10.64
C ALA A 120 3.27 -22.16 11.57
N SER A 121 4.48 -21.58 11.64
CA SER A 121 4.76 -20.36 12.43
C SER A 121 4.61 -19.06 11.62
N ALA A 122 4.49 -19.17 10.29
CA ALA A 122 4.31 -18.05 9.37
C ALA A 122 3.11 -18.31 8.45
N ASN A 123 1.91 -18.10 8.97
CA ASN A 123 0.65 -18.43 8.34
C ASN A 123 -0.38 -17.28 8.48
N GLY A 124 -0.81 -16.65 7.38
CA GLY A 124 -1.76 -15.54 7.42
C GLY A 124 -1.45 -14.41 6.44
N ILE A 125 -1.74 -13.16 6.82
CA ILE A 125 -1.40 -11.98 6.02
C ILE A 125 0.03 -11.51 6.29
N TYR A 126 0.81 -11.31 5.25
CA TYR A 126 2.16 -10.77 5.33
C TYR A 126 2.35 -9.58 4.40
N VAL A 127 3.29 -8.73 4.81
CA VAL A 127 3.91 -7.73 3.94
C VAL A 127 5.31 -8.23 3.65
N ASP A 128 5.61 -8.42 2.37
CA ASP A 128 6.90 -8.93 1.91
C ASP A 128 7.47 -8.04 0.82
N ASN A 129 8.80 -8.12 0.65
CA ASN A 129 9.42 -7.59 -0.56
C ASN A 129 8.94 -8.42 -1.76
N GLU A 130 8.61 -7.76 -2.87
CA GLU A 130 8.10 -8.42 -4.07
C GLU A 130 9.06 -9.49 -4.59
N ALA A 131 10.38 -9.28 -4.49
CA ALA A 131 11.39 -10.22 -4.96
C ALA A 131 11.38 -11.56 -4.19
N ALA A 132 10.85 -11.57 -2.96
CA ALA A 132 10.71 -12.78 -2.14
C ALA A 132 9.27 -13.31 -2.07
N GLY A 133 8.27 -12.42 -2.19
CA GLY A 133 6.85 -12.75 -2.04
C GLY A 133 6.13 -13.10 -3.34
N CYS A 134 6.72 -12.78 -4.51
CA CYS A 134 6.09 -12.96 -5.82
C CYS A 134 6.69 -14.13 -6.61
N PRO A 135 5.92 -15.20 -6.90
CA PRO A 135 6.42 -16.36 -7.64
C PRO A 135 6.38 -16.13 -9.17
N TYR A 136 7.23 -15.25 -9.68
CA TYR A 136 7.26 -14.86 -11.10
C TYR A 136 7.45 -16.03 -12.09
N SER A 137 8.06 -17.13 -11.66
CA SER A 137 8.20 -18.35 -12.48
C SER A 137 6.86 -18.99 -12.88
N MET A 138 5.76 -18.65 -12.20
CA MET A 138 4.41 -19.15 -12.51
C MET A 138 3.74 -18.38 -13.67
N GLY A 139 4.38 -17.30 -14.16
CA GLY A 139 3.74 -16.29 -14.98
C GLY A 139 2.83 -15.37 -14.16
N TRP A 140 2.60 -14.15 -14.67
CA TRP A 140 1.88 -13.10 -13.95
C TRP A 140 1.04 -12.20 -14.86
N TYR A 141 -0.01 -11.64 -14.26
CA TYR A 141 -0.93 -10.68 -14.85
C TYR A 141 -1.10 -9.51 -13.89
N VAL A 142 -0.83 -8.30 -14.36
CA VAL A 142 -0.88 -7.08 -13.56
C VAL A 142 -2.15 -6.31 -13.89
N TYR A 143 -2.98 -6.10 -12.89
CA TYR A 143 -4.23 -5.36 -12.99
C TYR A 143 -4.12 -4.04 -12.24
N ARG A 144 -4.43 -2.95 -12.94
CA ARG A 144 -4.45 -1.60 -12.37
C ARG A 144 -5.81 -0.97 -12.60
N LEU A 145 -6.40 -0.41 -11.55
CA LEU A 145 -7.70 0.26 -11.63
C LEU A 145 -7.65 1.44 -12.63
N LYS A 146 -8.54 1.46 -13.64
CA LYS A 146 -8.62 2.54 -14.63
C LYS A 146 -9.06 3.83 -13.95
N GLY A 147 -8.47 4.95 -14.37
CA GLY A 147 -8.78 6.23 -13.75
C GLY A 147 -8.34 6.31 -12.29
N SER A 148 -7.58 5.31 -11.79
CA SER A 148 -6.58 5.59 -10.77
C SER A 148 -5.52 6.49 -11.41
N SER A 149 -5.86 7.77 -11.57
CA SER A 149 -4.96 8.81 -11.08
C SER A 149 -4.50 8.25 -9.75
N SER A 150 -3.23 7.85 -9.71
CA SER A 150 -2.61 7.07 -8.64
C SER A 150 -3.37 7.29 -7.36
N GLY A 151 -3.82 6.23 -6.70
CA GLY A 151 -3.95 6.32 -5.26
C GLY A 151 -2.58 6.78 -4.77
N SER A 152 -2.36 8.09 -4.71
CA SER A 152 -2.35 8.71 -3.43
C SER A 152 -1.54 7.91 -2.39
N GLU A 153 -0.26 7.63 -2.66
CA GLU A 153 0.72 8.39 -1.87
C GLU A 153 0.24 9.83 -2.05
N THR A 154 -0.51 10.32 -1.06
CA THR A 154 -1.32 11.54 -1.10
C THR A 154 -0.88 12.41 -2.27
N PRO A 155 -1.70 12.71 -3.31
CA PRO A 155 -1.41 13.86 -4.14
C PRO A 155 -1.74 15.01 -3.22
N ASN A 156 -0.82 15.25 -2.30
CA ASN A 156 -0.50 16.58 -1.90
C ASN A 156 -0.10 17.18 -3.23
N THR A 157 -1.04 17.86 -3.89
CA THR A 157 -0.72 18.97 -4.78
C THR A 157 0.02 20.00 -3.94
N LYS A 158 1.21 19.65 -3.46
CA LYS A 158 2.26 20.59 -3.20
C LYS A 158 2.65 21.01 -4.58
N LYS A 159 2.06 22.13 -4.99
CA LYS A 159 2.66 22.99 -6.01
C LYS A 159 4.15 23.03 -5.68
N ARG A 160 5.03 22.86 -6.68
CA ARG A 160 6.49 22.99 -6.53
C ARG A 160 6.78 24.11 -5.52
N GLY A 161 7.14 23.77 -4.27
CA GLY A 161 7.31 24.75 -3.20
C GLY A 161 6.83 24.41 -1.78
N ASP A 162 5.95 23.43 -1.53
CA ASP A 162 5.29 23.32 -0.20
C ASP A 162 5.88 22.28 0.78
N ILE A 163 7.18 21.97 0.77
CA ILE A 163 7.74 21.02 1.77
C ILE A 163 7.59 21.62 3.18
N MET A 164 6.97 20.90 4.11
CA MET A 164 6.88 21.29 5.52
C MET A 164 7.37 20.11 6.36
N LEU A 165 8.49 20.27 7.06
CA LEU A 165 9.06 19.21 7.91
C LEU A 165 9.75 19.81 9.14
N LEU A 166 9.86 18.99 10.20
CA LEU A 166 10.63 19.31 11.39
C LEU A 166 11.88 18.44 11.43
N PHE A 167 13.05 19.05 11.67
CA PHE A 167 14.27 18.29 11.87
C PHE A 167 15.05 18.80 13.07
N LYS A 168 15.85 17.91 13.66
CA LYS A 168 16.63 18.21 14.86
C LYS A 168 18.11 18.06 14.58
N GLU A 169 18.87 19.09 14.95
CA GLU A 169 20.33 19.11 14.84
C GLU A 169 20.90 19.77 16.09
N ASN A 170 21.89 19.14 16.73
CA ASN A 170 22.56 19.67 17.91
C ASN A 170 21.60 20.11 19.03
N GLY A 171 20.53 19.34 19.25
CA GLY A 171 19.51 19.63 20.26
C GLY A 171 18.48 20.70 19.86
N LYS A 172 18.66 21.38 18.74
CA LYS A 172 17.78 22.42 18.21
C LYS A 172 16.80 21.86 17.19
N VAL A 173 15.55 22.30 17.25
CA VAL A 173 14.51 21.92 16.27
C VAL A 173 14.36 23.03 15.24
N TYR A 174 14.34 22.66 13.98
CA TYR A 174 14.17 23.55 12.84
C TYR A 174 12.90 23.20 12.09
N PHE A 175 12.22 24.22 11.61
CA PHE A 175 11.03 24.10 10.79
C PHE A 175 11.36 24.54 9.37
N LEU A 176 11.27 23.59 8.44
CA LEU A 176 11.42 23.85 7.01
C LEU A 176 10.06 24.15 6.41
N VAL A 177 9.94 25.23 5.66
CA VAL A 177 8.80 25.57 4.82
C VAL A 177 9.31 25.94 3.43
N GLY A 178 8.96 25.12 2.44
CA GLY A 178 9.50 25.19 1.09
C GLY A 178 11.00 24.96 1.05
N ASN A 179 11.76 25.99 0.67
CA ASN A 179 13.22 25.94 0.61
C ASN A 179 13.91 26.75 1.73
N GLN A 180 13.15 27.16 2.76
CA GLN A 180 13.69 27.92 3.88
C GLN A 180 13.48 27.16 5.19
N TYR A 181 14.51 27.11 6.03
CA TYR A 181 14.37 26.56 7.38
C TYR A 181 14.72 27.61 8.43
N THR A 182 13.98 27.60 9.53
CA THR A 182 14.19 28.52 10.66
C THR A 182 14.21 27.73 11.96
N TYR A 183 15.10 28.14 12.87
CA TYR A 183 15.18 27.59 14.22
C TYR A 183 13.92 27.93 15.03
N VAL A 184 13.27 26.92 15.59
CA VAL A 184 12.10 27.09 16.47
C VAL A 184 12.59 27.32 17.90
N LYS A 185 12.49 28.57 18.37
CA LYS A 185 13.19 29.02 19.58
C LYS A 185 12.55 28.54 20.88
N ASN A 186 11.24 28.31 20.90
CA ASN A 186 10.53 27.92 22.12
C ASN A 186 9.58 26.71 21.93
N PRO A 187 9.30 25.95 23.01
CA PRO A 187 8.43 24.76 22.94
C PRO A 187 6.96 25.07 22.60
N THR A 188 6.48 26.27 22.93
CA THR A 188 5.11 26.72 22.64
C THR A 188 4.90 26.89 21.14
N GLU A 189 5.86 27.52 20.44
CA GLU A 189 5.90 27.65 18.98
C GLU A 189 5.96 26.28 18.32
N LEU A 190 6.81 25.37 18.82
CA LEU A 190 6.88 24.00 18.30
C LEU A 190 5.54 23.27 18.39
N SER A 191 4.82 23.44 19.50
CA SER A 191 3.50 22.84 19.71
C SER A 191 2.44 23.42 18.77
N ALA A 192 2.47 24.74 18.56
CA ALA A 192 1.60 25.41 17.60
C ALA A 192 1.91 24.97 16.15
N ILE A 193 3.18 24.87 15.78
CA ILE A 193 3.64 24.40 14.47
C ILE A 193 3.16 22.97 14.22
N LYS A 194 3.37 22.04 15.17
CA LYS A 194 2.88 20.65 15.03
C LYS A 194 1.37 20.58 14.91
N THR A 195 0.64 21.43 15.64
CA THR A 195 -0.83 21.50 15.54
C THR A 195 -1.27 21.93 14.14
N MET A 196 -0.67 23.00 13.61
CA MET A 196 -0.96 23.48 12.25
C MET A 196 -0.57 22.45 11.19
N MET A 197 0.61 21.82 11.33
CA MET A 197 1.07 20.76 10.43
C MET A 197 0.09 19.59 10.42
N LYS A 198 -0.36 19.12 11.59
CA LYS A 198 -1.33 18.03 11.71
C LYS A 198 -2.69 18.39 11.08
N GLN A 199 -3.19 19.61 11.32
CA GLN A 199 -4.42 20.11 10.70
C GLN A 199 -4.31 20.22 9.17
N ALA A 200 -3.13 20.56 8.66
CA ALA A 200 -2.83 20.64 7.24
C ALA A 200 -2.43 19.29 6.59
N GLY A 201 -2.47 18.19 7.34
CA GLY A 201 -2.14 16.86 6.83
C GLY A 201 -0.64 16.59 6.63
N TYR A 202 0.23 17.32 7.32
CA TYR A 202 1.68 17.13 7.32
C TYR A 202 2.16 16.25 8.47
N ASP A 203 3.26 15.52 8.22
CA ASP A 203 3.98 14.78 9.25
C ASP A 203 4.56 15.75 10.28
N THR A 204 4.44 15.38 11.55
CA THR A 204 4.92 16.16 12.71
C THR A 204 6.14 15.55 13.37
N HIS A 205 6.67 14.47 12.78
CA HIS A 205 7.87 13.80 13.23
C HIS A 205 9.09 14.74 13.18
N GLU A 206 9.89 14.72 14.25
CA GLU A 206 11.17 15.41 14.29
C GLU A 206 12.26 14.49 13.74
N HIS A 207 12.67 14.72 12.50
CA HIS A 207 13.71 13.93 11.87
C HIS A 207 15.07 14.16 12.54
N THR A 208 15.72 13.08 12.99
CA THR A 208 17.00 13.13 13.72
C THR A 208 18.18 12.50 12.96
N ASN A 209 17.94 11.90 11.79
CA ASN A 209 18.99 11.27 11.00
C ASN A 209 19.94 12.32 10.42
N THR A 210 21.21 12.28 10.83
CA THR A 210 22.23 13.29 10.49
C THR A 210 22.51 13.39 9.00
N THR A 211 22.52 12.27 8.27
CA THR A 211 22.72 12.25 6.81
C THR A 211 21.55 12.91 6.08
N GLN A 212 20.31 12.66 6.52
CA GLN A 212 19.12 13.29 5.94
C GLN A 212 19.08 14.79 6.22
N VAL A 213 19.43 15.20 7.45
CA VAL A 213 19.51 16.61 7.85
C VAL A 213 20.57 17.36 7.03
N ALA A 214 21.76 16.78 6.84
CA ALA A 214 22.81 17.37 6.03
C ALA A 214 22.38 17.57 4.57
N TYR A 215 21.64 16.61 4.01
CA TYR A 215 21.09 16.72 2.67
C TYR A 215 20.06 17.86 2.54
N ILE A 216 19.15 18.00 3.51
CA ILE A 216 18.15 19.08 3.55
C ILE A 216 18.84 20.44 3.59
N LYS A 217 19.85 20.62 4.44
CA LYS A 217 20.60 21.88 4.58
C LYS A 217 21.44 22.23 3.35
N ARG A 218 21.77 21.26 2.50
CA ARG A 218 22.46 21.51 1.22
C ARG A 218 21.52 22.16 0.18
N LEU A 219 20.22 21.85 0.26
CA LEU A 219 19.22 22.29 -0.71
C LEU A 219 18.46 23.53 -0.25
N ALA A 220 18.19 23.62 1.05
CA ALA A 220 17.44 24.70 1.68
C ALA A 220 18.35 25.80 2.23
N THR A 221 17.81 27.01 2.33
CA THR A 221 18.48 28.19 2.88
C THR A 221 18.02 28.44 4.31
N GLU A 222 18.95 28.73 5.21
CA GLU A 222 18.60 29.18 6.56
C GLU A 222 18.03 30.60 6.51
N LYS A 223 16.93 30.84 7.24
CA LYS A 223 16.32 32.16 7.40
C LYS A 223 16.24 32.56 8.86
#